data_AF-A0A5B0PQU8-F1
#
_entry.id   AF-A0A5B0PQU8-F1
#
_cell.length_a   1.000
_cell.length_b   1.000
_cell.length_c   1.000
_cell.angle_alpha   90.00
_cell.angle_beta   90.00
_cell.angle_gamma   90.00
#
_symmetry.space_group_name_H-M   'P 1'
#
loop_
_entity.id
_entity.type
_entity.pdbx_description
1 polymer ?
#
loop_
_entity_poly.entity_id
_entity_poly.type
_entity_poly.pdbx_seq_one_letter_code
_entity_poly.pdbx_strand_id
1 'polypeptide(L)'
;MASITVAPALSISYLWQLTVNYITVPVLLIQGALLHPYFEPDPQARKARAWLAPLIIFLVTYSQKTRLFYPLEDYLHINYCIAAIPTFHIICVTLQYATHRGPARQIDVAKHKKEDDEQASSSDTDSDNSSSITNSDSQVTPTEVVQKRRVSKMPAKKKNKVTSLKSKESAPSIGELARFSIWMTSSPRSLGYVWGPPASVLLPAPKRTMAKFLLRLLGRLVLNQLALIAFCSIALPTAAHPEKIYGWVSQYVDLPDTWPVRFFCEKVFMLPWGTVGMHAFDLVGCIFIIWELLWITGARAVLPSTSKWRPEPFDTTEYPDLFSRAVLRTSLTEFWSKGWQSTFRRDFIFCGAEPLAKLFSPCGLTVSRLAGLMGAMLMSGLLHEWGLVSCTNKIDWSFRTTIFFLLSGVGIALEMIFKKLTGRRVGGVLGWFWLWGWFAFWCQMFMDAWFDIGVGLAGMRGPYEVNQWPMAKFLVPLGPLLPDEVLSMFSVAFWNVSSVLIGR
;
A
#
# COMPACT_ATOMS: atom_id res chain seq x y z
N MET A 1 9.97 35.85 19.38
CA MET A 1 8.56 36.04 18.97
C MET A 1 8.46 35.91 17.47
N ALA A 2 8.35 34.67 16.97
CA ALA A 2 7.84 34.41 15.64
C ALA A 2 6.34 34.20 15.82
N SER A 3 5.56 35.21 15.45
CA SER A 3 4.11 35.12 15.38
C SER A 3 3.75 34.05 14.37
N ILE A 4 3.49 32.83 14.83
CA ILE A 4 2.65 31.89 14.10
C ILE A 4 1.27 32.54 14.09
N THR A 5 0.89 33.08 12.95
CA THR A 5 -0.48 33.43 12.67
C THR A 5 -1.32 32.17 12.85
N VAL A 6 -2.02 32.08 13.98
CA VAL A 6 -3.21 31.25 14.09
C VAL A 6 -4.06 31.61 12.87
N ALA A 7 -4.43 30.59 12.10
CA ALA A 7 -5.07 30.71 10.80
C ALA A 7 -6.07 31.87 10.73
N PRO A 8 -6.13 32.62 9.61
CA PRO A 8 -7.25 33.51 9.39
C PRO A 8 -8.52 32.67 9.50
N ALA A 9 -9.40 33.03 10.43
CA ALA A 9 -10.67 32.37 10.66
C ALA A 9 -11.35 32.03 9.33
N LEU A 10 -11.53 30.74 9.02
CA LEU A 10 -12.38 30.19 7.94
C LEU A 10 -12.59 31.14 6.75
N SER A 11 -11.51 31.68 6.17
CA SER A 11 -11.67 32.63 5.08
C SER A 11 -12.26 31.90 3.87
N ILE A 12 -13.07 32.60 3.07
CA ILE A 12 -13.64 32.04 1.83
C ILE A 12 -12.51 31.49 0.94
N SER A 13 -11.35 32.15 0.91
CA SER A 13 -10.16 31.69 0.19
C SER A 13 -9.60 30.37 0.73
N TYR A 14 -9.56 30.17 2.04
CA TYR A 14 -9.08 28.94 2.67
C TYR A 14 -10.07 27.78 2.46
N LEU A 15 -11.37 28.03 2.61
CA LEU A 15 -12.42 27.05 2.32
C LEU A 15 -12.43 26.64 0.84
N TRP A 16 -12.23 27.60 -0.06
CA TRP A 16 -12.07 27.33 -1.49
C TRP A 16 -10.84 26.46 -1.76
N GLN A 17 -9.70 26.80 -1.15
CA GLN A 17 -8.47 26.02 -1.28
C GLN A 17 -8.62 24.60 -0.74
N LEU A 18 -9.28 24.42 0.41
CA LEU A 18 -9.58 23.10 0.97
C LEU A 18 -10.48 22.29 0.04
N THR A 19 -11.50 22.92 -0.53
CA THR A 19 -12.40 22.31 -1.50
C THR A 19 -11.63 21.84 -2.73
N VAL A 20 -10.83 22.72 -3.35
CA VAL A 20 -9.98 22.39 -4.51
C VAL A 20 -9.00 21.27 -4.18
N ASN A 21 -8.42 21.26 -2.99
CA ASN A 21 -7.44 20.26 -2.56
C ASN A 21 -8.04 18.85 -2.43
N TYR A 22 -9.30 18.74 -2.03
CA TYR A 22 -9.92 17.47 -1.68
C TYR A 22 -11.13 17.09 -2.54
N ILE A 23 -11.49 17.88 -3.55
CA ILE A 23 -12.60 17.59 -4.48
C ILE A 23 -12.42 16.25 -5.22
N THR A 24 -11.18 15.79 -5.38
CA THR A 24 -10.87 14.47 -5.93
C THR A 24 -11.56 13.35 -5.15
N VAL A 25 -11.65 13.46 -3.82
CA VAL A 25 -12.18 12.40 -2.94
C VAL A 25 -13.66 12.10 -3.24
N PRO A 26 -14.60 13.06 -3.21
CA PRO A 26 -16.00 12.77 -3.55
C PRO A 26 -16.16 12.27 -4.99
N VAL A 27 -15.39 12.77 -5.95
CA VAL A 27 -15.45 12.28 -7.35
C VAL A 27 -14.97 10.83 -7.45
N LEU A 28 -13.90 10.46 -6.74
CA LEU A 28 -13.43 9.08 -6.63
C LEU A 28 -14.48 8.17 -5.97
N LEU A 29 -15.14 8.63 -4.91
CA LEU A 29 -16.21 7.88 -4.24
C LEU A 29 -17.43 7.66 -5.16
N ILE A 30 -17.77 8.64 -6.01
CA ILE A 30 -18.80 8.48 -7.05
C ILE A 30 -18.36 7.42 -8.08
N GLN A 31 -17.11 7.47 -8.54
CA GLN A 31 -16.58 6.46 -9.45
C GLN A 31 -16.63 5.05 -8.82
N GLY A 32 -16.29 4.94 -7.54
CA GLY A 32 -16.40 3.70 -6.76
C GLY A 32 -17.84 3.24 -6.56
N ALA A 33 -18.80 4.15 -6.39
CA ALA A 33 -20.21 3.82 -6.16
C ALA A 33 -20.82 3.10 -7.36
N LEU A 34 -20.36 3.47 -8.56
CA LEU A 34 -20.76 2.83 -9.81
C LEU A 34 -20.23 1.40 -9.96
N LEU A 35 -19.38 0.89 -9.05
CA LEU A 35 -19.00 -0.53 -8.96
C LEU A 35 -19.96 -1.36 -8.10
N HIS A 36 -20.98 -0.73 -7.51
CA HIS A 36 -22.00 -1.43 -6.74
C HIS A 36 -22.71 -2.50 -7.62
N PRO A 37 -23.05 -3.68 -7.08
CA PRO A 37 -23.70 -4.77 -7.84
C PRO A 37 -24.93 -4.31 -8.63
N TYR A 38 -25.72 -3.38 -8.08
CA TYR A 38 -26.85 -2.77 -8.77
C TYR A 38 -26.50 -2.12 -10.13
N PHE A 39 -25.33 -1.47 -10.23
CA PHE A 39 -24.87 -0.80 -11.45
C PHE A 39 -23.97 -1.68 -12.33
N GLU A 40 -23.54 -2.84 -11.83
CA GLU A 40 -22.63 -3.73 -12.55
C GLU A 40 -23.15 -4.16 -13.94
N PRO A 41 -24.44 -4.53 -14.11
CA PRO A 41 -24.97 -4.92 -15.40
C PRO A 41 -25.13 -3.74 -16.37
N ASP A 42 -25.14 -2.50 -15.88
CA ASP A 42 -25.42 -1.31 -16.68
C ASP A 42 -24.19 -0.84 -17.50
N PRO A 43 -24.26 -0.87 -18.84
CA PRO A 43 -23.19 -0.35 -19.69
C PRO A 43 -22.98 1.17 -19.55
N GLN A 44 -23.99 1.95 -19.15
CA GLN A 44 -23.86 3.40 -18.99
C GLN A 44 -23.08 3.75 -17.72
N ALA A 45 -23.36 3.10 -16.60
CA ALA A 45 -22.53 3.21 -15.39
C ALA A 45 -21.05 2.93 -15.70
N ARG A 46 -20.75 1.92 -16.53
CA ARG A 46 -19.39 1.61 -16.98
C ARG A 46 -18.75 2.75 -17.78
N LYS A 47 -19.48 3.33 -18.73
CA LYS A 47 -19.00 4.49 -19.50
C LYS A 47 -18.77 5.69 -18.58
N ALA A 48 -19.67 5.95 -17.64
CA ALA A 48 -19.53 7.01 -16.65
C ALA A 48 -18.26 6.82 -15.81
N ARG A 49 -17.96 5.61 -15.31
CA ARG A 49 -16.69 5.33 -14.61
C ARG A 49 -15.46 5.63 -15.47
N ALA A 50 -15.50 5.28 -16.75
CA ALA A 50 -14.41 5.55 -17.68
C ALA A 50 -14.23 7.05 -17.95
N TRP A 51 -15.32 7.82 -18.09
CA TRP A 51 -15.29 9.27 -18.29
C TRP A 51 -14.85 10.05 -17.04
N LEU A 52 -15.14 9.53 -15.83
CA LEU A 52 -14.66 10.14 -14.58
C LEU A 52 -13.15 9.99 -14.40
N ALA A 53 -12.52 9.00 -15.04
CA ALA A 53 -11.09 8.73 -14.85
C ALA A 53 -10.15 9.89 -15.21
N PRO A 54 -10.21 10.49 -16.43
CA PRO A 54 -9.36 11.63 -16.76
C PRO A 54 -9.60 12.84 -15.83
N LEU A 55 -10.85 13.06 -15.40
CA LEU A 55 -11.19 14.12 -14.46
C LEU A 55 -10.53 13.89 -13.10
N ILE A 56 -10.62 12.69 -12.53
CA ILE A 56 -10.02 12.38 -11.23
C ILE A 56 -8.49 12.48 -11.28
N ILE A 57 -7.86 11.97 -12.35
CA ILE A 57 -6.42 12.06 -12.56
C ILE A 57 -5.99 13.53 -12.65
N PHE A 58 -6.72 14.35 -13.41
CA PHE A 58 -6.47 15.79 -13.48
C PHE A 58 -6.58 16.45 -12.11
N LEU A 59 -7.68 16.23 -11.38
CA LEU A 59 -7.92 16.85 -10.07
C LEU A 59 -6.84 16.46 -9.03
N VAL A 60 -6.46 15.19 -8.96
CA VAL A 60 -5.48 14.72 -7.97
C VAL A 60 -4.07 15.24 -8.26
N THR A 61 -3.68 15.29 -9.52
CA THR A 61 -2.37 15.82 -9.94
C THR A 61 -2.30 17.34 -9.81
N TYR A 62 -3.35 18.05 -10.22
CA TYR A 62 -3.45 19.51 -10.14
C TYR A 62 -3.36 20.00 -8.69
N SER A 63 -4.11 19.36 -7.79
CA SER A 63 -4.12 19.69 -6.35
C SER A 63 -2.91 19.17 -5.58
N GLN A 64 -1.96 18.47 -6.21
CA GLN A 64 -0.83 17.90 -5.46
C GLN A 64 0.05 19.00 -4.85
N LYS A 65 0.43 20.01 -5.64
CA LYS A 65 1.33 21.09 -5.17
C LYS A 65 0.76 21.90 -4.01
N THR A 66 -0.57 21.99 -3.93
CA THR A 66 -1.31 22.71 -2.89
C THR A 66 -1.60 21.86 -1.65
N ARG A 67 -1.36 20.54 -1.72
CA ARG A 67 -1.42 19.61 -0.58
C ARG A 67 -0.06 19.38 0.09
N LEU A 68 1.02 19.90 -0.49
CA LEU A 68 2.37 19.82 0.08
C LEU A 68 2.56 20.87 1.18
N PHE A 69 3.28 20.47 2.22
CA PHE A 69 3.81 21.31 3.28
C PHE A 69 5.13 21.92 2.83
N TYR A 70 5.35 23.19 3.15
CA TYR A 70 6.55 23.95 2.79
C TYR A 70 7.26 24.45 4.06
N PRO A 71 8.60 24.60 4.03
CA PRO A 71 9.48 24.34 2.89
C PRO A 71 9.67 22.84 2.59
N LEU A 72 9.85 22.49 1.32
CA LEU A 72 9.79 21.10 0.85
C LEU A 72 10.91 20.23 1.43
N GLU A 73 12.09 20.81 1.58
CA GLU A 73 13.25 20.20 2.19
C GLU A 73 13.03 19.82 3.64
N ASP A 74 12.13 20.48 4.38
CA ASP A 74 11.87 20.14 5.77
C ASP A 74 10.75 19.11 5.91
N TYR A 75 9.73 19.21 5.06
CA TYR A 75 8.54 18.38 5.17
C TYR A 75 8.55 17.19 4.22
N LEU A 76 9.70 16.80 3.66
CA LEU A 76 9.81 15.76 2.65
C LEU A 76 9.14 14.45 3.10
N HIS A 77 9.49 13.90 4.26
CA HIS A 77 8.93 12.63 4.75
C HIS A 77 7.41 12.68 4.92
N ILE A 78 6.91 13.80 5.44
CA ILE A 78 5.48 14.05 5.64
C ILE A 78 4.79 14.11 4.28
N ASN A 79 5.27 14.96 3.38
CA ASN A 79 4.77 15.13 2.02
C ASN A 79 4.75 13.83 1.23
N TYR A 80 5.81 13.02 1.36
CA TYR A 80 5.93 11.73 0.71
C TYR A 80 4.78 10.81 1.12
N CYS A 81 4.49 10.76 2.43
CA CYS A 81 3.50 9.87 2.99
C CYS A 81 2.05 10.35 2.77
N ILE A 82 1.77 11.65 2.89
CA ILE A 82 0.39 12.17 2.90
C ILE A 82 -0.08 12.79 1.59
N ALA A 83 0.85 13.17 0.70
CA ALA A 83 0.52 13.78 -0.58
C ALA A 83 0.95 12.92 -1.77
N ALA A 84 2.23 12.53 -1.83
CA ALA A 84 2.77 11.87 -3.01
C ALA A 84 2.27 10.42 -3.19
N ILE A 85 2.42 9.56 -2.16
CA ILE A 85 1.92 8.18 -2.20
C ILE A 85 0.40 8.15 -2.45
N PRO A 86 -0.46 8.90 -1.71
CA PRO A 86 -1.90 8.88 -1.96
C PRO A 86 -2.27 9.35 -3.36
N THR A 87 -1.55 10.32 -3.93
CA THR A 87 -1.79 10.77 -5.31
C THR A 87 -1.54 9.66 -6.31
N PHE A 88 -0.39 8.99 -6.21
CA PHE A 88 -0.07 7.85 -7.07
C PHE A 88 -1.10 6.71 -6.92
N HIS A 89 -1.47 6.39 -5.67
CA HIS A 89 -2.46 5.37 -5.37
C HIS A 89 -3.84 5.71 -5.98
N ILE A 90 -4.31 6.95 -5.81
CA ILE A 90 -5.58 7.41 -6.40
C ILE A 90 -5.57 7.25 -7.93
N ILE A 91 -4.48 7.62 -8.61
CA ILE A 91 -4.36 7.43 -10.07
C ILE A 91 -4.53 5.95 -10.43
N CYS A 92 -3.84 5.05 -9.71
CA CYS A 92 -3.91 3.62 -9.96
C CYS A 92 -5.32 3.06 -9.70
N VAL A 93 -5.94 3.43 -8.58
CA VAL A 93 -7.30 3.01 -8.21
C VAL A 93 -8.33 3.52 -9.21
N THR A 94 -8.20 4.76 -9.67
CA THR A 94 -9.07 5.35 -10.70
C THR A 94 -9.03 4.55 -12.00
N LEU A 95 -7.84 4.12 -12.44
CA LEU A 95 -7.69 3.29 -13.64
C LEU A 95 -8.30 1.89 -13.43
N GLN A 96 -8.14 1.32 -12.23
CA GLN A 96 -8.76 0.05 -11.86
C GLN A 96 -10.29 0.16 -11.92
N TYR A 97 -10.89 1.16 -11.28
CA TYR A 97 -12.34 1.35 -11.25
C TYR A 97 -12.93 1.63 -12.64
N ALA A 98 -12.21 2.40 -13.46
CA ALA A 98 -12.62 2.72 -14.82
C ALA A 98 -12.75 1.48 -15.72
N THR A 99 -11.88 0.50 -15.52
CA THR A 99 -11.74 -0.66 -16.41
C THR A 99 -12.31 -1.96 -15.84
N HIS A 100 -12.64 -1.98 -14.54
CA HIS A 100 -13.14 -3.16 -13.86
C HIS A 100 -14.40 -3.72 -14.52
N ARG A 101 -14.50 -5.04 -14.57
CA ARG A 101 -15.62 -5.79 -15.12
C ARG A 101 -16.02 -6.89 -14.14
N GLY A 102 -17.32 -7.12 -14.01
CA GLY A 102 -17.86 -8.12 -13.10
C GLY A 102 -18.00 -7.60 -11.67
N PRO A 103 -18.32 -8.50 -10.72
CA PRO A 103 -18.60 -8.11 -9.35
C PRO A 103 -17.35 -7.59 -8.64
N ALA A 104 -17.53 -6.67 -7.71
CA ALA A 104 -16.43 -6.09 -6.94
C ALA A 104 -16.07 -6.94 -5.71
N ARG A 105 -17.06 -7.48 -5.00
CA ARG A 105 -16.86 -8.27 -3.78
C ARG A 105 -16.93 -9.76 -4.07
N GLN A 106 -16.15 -10.54 -3.32
CA GLN A 106 -16.17 -12.00 -3.40
C GLN A 106 -17.55 -12.59 -3.08
N ILE A 107 -18.29 -11.96 -2.16
CA ILE A 107 -19.64 -12.38 -1.78
C ILE A 107 -20.61 -12.28 -2.96
N ASP A 108 -20.48 -11.24 -3.78
CA ASP A 108 -21.35 -11.01 -4.94
C ASP A 108 -21.06 -12.05 -6.05
N VAL A 109 -19.79 -12.44 -6.23
CA VAL A 109 -19.41 -13.56 -7.11
C VAL A 109 -20.03 -14.88 -6.64
N ALA A 110 -20.01 -15.16 -5.33
CA ALA A 110 -20.59 -16.38 -4.79
C ALA A 110 -22.11 -16.44 -4.95
N LYS A 111 -22.81 -15.29 -4.90
CA LYS A 111 -24.25 -15.20 -5.19
C LYS A 111 -24.55 -15.53 -6.64
N HIS A 112 -23.84 -14.91 -7.59
CA HIS A 112 -24.02 -15.21 -9.00
C HIS A 112 -23.78 -16.68 -9.33
N LYS A 113 -22.73 -17.29 -8.75
CA LYS A 113 -22.48 -18.72 -8.95
C LYS A 113 -23.63 -19.60 -8.46
N LYS A 114 -24.23 -19.27 -7.30
CA LYS A 114 -25.39 -20.00 -6.78
C LYS A 114 -26.63 -19.82 -7.66
N GLU A 115 -26.88 -18.61 -8.16
CA GLU A 115 -28.00 -18.35 -9.08
C GLU A 115 -27.82 -19.09 -10.42
N ASP A 116 -26.59 -19.16 -10.95
CA ASP A 116 -26.26 -19.90 -12.16
C ASP A 116 -26.42 -21.43 -11.95
N ASP A 117 -25.96 -21.95 -10.81
CA ASP A 117 -26.08 -23.37 -10.44
C ASP A 117 -27.56 -23.75 -10.19
N GLU A 118 -28.34 -22.87 -9.54
CA GLU A 118 -29.79 -23.06 -9.34
C GLU A 118 -30.56 -23.02 -10.67
N GLN A 119 -30.23 -22.09 -11.57
CA GLN A 119 -30.83 -22.04 -12.91
C GLN A 119 -30.48 -23.27 -13.74
N ALA A 120 -29.24 -23.75 -13.70
CA ALA A 120 -28.81 -24.99 -14.35
C ALA A 120 -29.51 -26.23 -13.76
N SER A 121 -29.68 -26.30 -12.44
CA SER A 121 -30.40 -27.40 -11.77
C SER A 121 -31.90 -27.38 -12.04
N SER A 122 -32.50 -26.21 -12.28
CA SER A 122 -33.92 -26.08 -12.64
C SER A 122 -34.22 -26.44 -14.09
N SER A 123 -33.20 -26.49 -14.95
CA SER A 123 -33.33 -26.93 -16.35
C SER A 123 -33.09 -28.43 -16.57
N ASP A 124 -32.52 -29.13 -15.58
CA ASP A 124 -32.21 -30.55 -15.65
C ASP A 124 -32.99 -31.34 -14.59
N THR A 125 -34.31 -31.44 -14.74
CA THR A 125 -35.03 -32.62 -14.27
C THR A 125 -34.86 -33.71 -15.32
N ASP A 126 -33.82 -34.52 -15.17
CA ASP A 126 -33.92 -35.99 -15.29
C ASP A 126 -32.59 -36.68 -14.92
N SER A 127 -32.73 -37.64 -14.02
CA SER A 127 -31.87 -38.81 -13.77
C SER A 127 -30.44 -38.63 -13.21
N ASP A 128 -30.34 -39.11 -11.97
CA ASP A 128 -29.41 -40.14 -11.51
C ASP A 128 -28.25 -39.81 -10.56
N ASN A 129 -28.34 -40.60 -9.49
CA ASN A 129 -27.61 -40.73 -8.25
C ASN A 129 -26.18 -41.25 -8.48
N SER A 130 -25.15 -40.59 -7.90
CA SER A 130 -24.03 -41.28 -7.24
C SER A 130 -23.07 -40.29 -6.58
N SER A 131 -22.88 -40.52 -5.28
CA SER A 131 -21.85 -39.95 -4.41
C SER A 131 -20.42 -40.36 -4.82
N SER A 132 -19.45 -39.46 -4.63
CA SER A 132 -18.18 -39.80 -3.95
C SER A 132 -17.35 -38.56 -3.63
N ILE A 133 -17.05 -38.42 -2.35
CA ILE A 133 -16.04 -37.52 -1.76
C ILE A 133 -14.66 -38.09 -2.05
N THR A 134 -13.73 -37.28 -2.58
CA THR A 134 -12.29 -37.42 -2.28
C THR A 134 -11.57 -36.08 -2.35
N ASN A 135 -10.96 -35.70 -1.22
CA ASN A 135 -9.92 -34.69 -1.12
C ASN A 135 -8.69 -35.09 -1.96
N SER A 136 -8.04 -34.13 -2.62
CA SER A 136 -6.59 -34.17 -2.86
C SER A 136 -6.05 -32.80 -3.24
N ASP A 137 -4.86 -32.56 -2.71
CA ASP A 137 -4.05 -31.35 -2.74
C ASP A 137 -3.60 -30.87 -4.13
N SER A 138 -3.21 -29.59 -4.13
CA SER A 138 -2.23 -28.96 -5.03
C SER A 138 -2.66 -28.68 -6.47
N GLN A 139 -2.82 -27.39 -6.79
CA GLN A 139 -1.97 -26.70 -7.77
C GLN A 139 -2.31 -25.21 -7.85
N VAL A 140 -1.24 -24.42 -7.88
CA VAL A 140 -1.27 -22.99 -8.16
C VAL A 140 -1.48 -22.81 -9.66
N THR A 141 -2.65 -22.33 -10.06
CA THR A 141 -2.92 -21.84 -11.42
C THR A 141 -3.30 -20.36 -11.37
N PRO A 142 -2.66 -19.49 -12.17
CA PRO A 142 -3.22 -18.20 -12.51
C PRO A 142 -4.33 -18.38 -13.54
N THR A 143 -5.39 -17.62 -13.36
CA THR A 143 -6.56 -17.48 -14.23
C THR A 143 -6.14 -17.27 -15.69
N GLU A 144 -6.22 -18.33 -16.51
CA GLU A 144 -6.09 -18.26 -17.97
C GLU A 144 -7.48 -18.05 -18.58
N VAL A 145 -7.78 -16.81 -18.97
CA VAL A 145 -8.79 -16.54 -19.99
C VAL A 145 -8.06 -16.60 -21.34
N VAL A 146 -7.90 -17.81 -21.88
CA VAL A 146 -7.47 -18.02 -23.27
C VAL A 146 -8.63 -18.57 -24.07
N GLN A 147 -9.17 -17.70 -24.91
CA GLN A 147 -10.27 -17.91 -25.83
C GLN A 147 -9.85 -18.90 -26.92
N LYS A 148 -10.17 -20.20 -26.77
CA LYS A 148 -9.98 -21.20 -27.82
C LYS A 148 -11.24 -21.28 -28.69
N ARG A 149 -11.20 -20.60 -29.83
CA ARG A 149 -12.19 -20.67 -30.91
C ARG A 149 -12.14 -22.07 -31.52
N ARG A 150 -13.12 -22.94 -31.21
CA ARG A 150 -13.36 -24.20 -31.95
C ARG A 150 -14.66 -24.04 -32.72
N VAL A 151 -14.53 -23.93 -34.04
CA VAL A 151 -15.64 -23.94 -34.99
C VAL A 151 -16.19 -25.36 -35.05
N SER A 152 -17.44 -25.54 -34.65
CA SER A 152 -18.27 -26.70 -34.98
C SER A 152 -19.58 -26.18 -35.55
N LYS A 153 -19.94 -26.65 -36.75
CA LYS A 153 -21.12 -26.26 -37.53
C LYS A 153 -22.33 -27.13 -37.13
N MET A 154 -23.52 -26.50 -37.27
CA MET A 154 -24.90 -27.04 -37.38
C MET A 154 -25.77 -27.01 -36.11
N PRO A 155 -27.12 -26.87 -36.25
CA PRO A 155 -27.85 -25.91 -37.08
C PRO A 155 -28.74 -24.98 -36.22
N ALA A 156 -29.26 -23.93 -36.85
CA ALA A 156 -30.02 -22.86 -36.22
C ALA A 156 -31.26 -23.35 -35.45
N LYS A 157 -31.24 -23.24 -34.11
CA LYS A 157 -32.46 -23.20 -33.28
C LYS A 157 -32.79 -21.76 -32.93
N LYS A 158 -34.04 -21.38 -33.24
CA LYS A 158 -34.65 -20.06 -33.03
C LYS A 158 -34.28 -19.49 -31.65
N LYS A 159 -33.72 -18.27 -31.64
CA LYS A 159 -33.57 -17.45 -30.44
C LYS A 159 -34.97 -17.11 -29.90
N ASN A 160 -35.48 -17.93 -28.99
CA ASN A 160 -36.47 -17.45 -28.05
C ASN A 160 -35.74 -16.49 -27.11
N LYS A 161 -36.18 -15.24 -27.16
CA LYS A 161 -35.75 -14.14 -26.30
C LYS A 161 -36.22 -14.48 -24.89
N VAL A 162 -35.41 -15.24 -24.14
CA VAL A 162 -35.60 -15.42 -22.71
C VAL A 162 -35.27 -14.10 -22.07
N THR A 163 -36.32 -13.31 -21.86
CA THR A 163 -36.30 -12.11 -21.05
C THR A 163 -35.96 -12.58 -19.64
N SER A 164 -34.71 -12.45 -19.21
CA SER A 164 -34.32 -12.68 -17.82
C SER A 164 -35.19 -11.75 -16.98
N LEU A 165 -36.09 -12.34 -16.18
CA LEU A 165 -36.84 -11.64 -15.16
C LEU A 165 -35.84 -10.89 -14.28
N LYS A 166 -35.74 -9.57 -14.46
CA LYS A 166 -35.10 -8.68 -13.50
C LYS A 166 -35.85 -8.89 -12.19
N SER A 167 -35.23 -9.57 -11.22
CA SER A 167 -35.58 -9.31 -9.82
C SER A 167 -35.45 -7.79 -9.66
N LYS A 168 -36.57 -7.12 -9.33
CA LYS A 168 -36.59 -5.69 -9.06
C LYS A 168 -35.86 -5.46 -7.73
N GLU A 169 -34.53 -5.51 -7.73
CA GLU A 169 -33.76 -4.90 -6.65
C GLU A 169 -34.11 -3.40 -6.65
N SER A 170 -34.58 -2.92 -5.49
CA SER A 170 -34.81 -1.49 -5.28
C SER A 170 -33.50 -0.72 -5.46
N ALA A 171 -33.56 0.46 -6.06
CA ALA A 171 -32.37 1.30 -6.21
C ALA A 171 -31.67 1.51 -4.85
N PRO A 172 -30.34 1.32 -4.78
CA PRO A 172 -29.61 1.43 -3.52
C PRO A 172 -29.71 2.85 -2.98
N SER A 173 -29.79 2.96 -1.66
CA SER A 173 -29.83 4.27 -1.02
C SER A 173 -28.48 5.00 -1.15
N ILE A 174 -28.49 6.34 -1.08
CA ILE A 174 -27.25 7.13 -1.12
C ILE A 174 -26.30 6.71 0.02
N GLY A 175 -26.83 6.40 1.21
CA GLY A 175 -26.02 5.94 2.35
C GLY A 175 -25.37 4.58 2.11
N GLU A 176 -26.06 3.67 1.41
CA GLU A 176 -25.52 2.37 1.02
C GLU A 176 -24.39 2.51 -0.02
N LEU A 177 -24.60 3.36 -1.04
CA LEU A 177 -23.58 3.65 -2.04
C LEU A 177 -22.35 4.32 -1.41
N ALA A 178 -22.56 5.31 -0.53
CA ALA A 178 -21.49 5.97 0.18
C ALA A 178 -20.68 4.98 1.03
N ARG A 179 -21.36 4.12 1.80
CA ARG A 179 -20.71 3.08 2.60
C ARG A 179 -19.90 2.11 1.75
N PHE A 180 -20.47 1.64 0.64
CA PHE A 180 -19.79 0.75 -0.30
C PHE A 180 -18.51 1.38 -0.86
N SER A 181 -18.59 2.62 -1.33
CA SER A 181 -17.45 3.34 -1.90
C SER A 181 -16.37 3.68 -0.88
N ILE A 182 -16.78 4.14 0.32
CA ILE A 182 -15.87 4.48 1.40
C ILE A 182 -15.08 3.23 1.79
N TRP A 183 -15.76 2.11 2.06
CA TRP A 183 -15.09 0.86 2.45
C TRP A 183 -14.13 0.33 1.39
N MET A 184 -14.52 0.41 0.12
CA MET A 184 -13.65 -0.03 -0.97
C MET A 184 -12.39 0.83 -1.08
N THR A 185 -12.55 2.14 -0.95
CA THR A 185 -11.45 3.11 -1.06
C THR A 185 -10.59 3.15 0.20
N SER A 186 -11.16 2.85 1.37
CA SER A 186 -10.48 2.82 2.67
C SER A 186 -9.94 1.45 3.03
N SER A 187 -10.15 0.41 2.22
CA SER A 187 -9.60 -0.94 2.42
C SER A 187 -8.26 -1.08 1.68
N PRO A 188 -7.12 -0.69 2.30
CA PRO A 188 -5.82 -0.57 1.63
C PRO A 188 -5.32 -1.88 1.02
N ARG A 189 -5.81 -3.04 1.50
CA ARG A 189 -5.37 -4.37 1.04
C ARG A 189 -6.44 -5.12 0.26
N SER A 190 -7.59 -4.47 0.04
CA SER A 190 -8.74 -5.03 -0.69
C SER A 190 -9.16 -6.44 -0.22
N LEU A 191 -9.08 -6.72 1.09
CA LEU A 191 -9.56 -7.99 1.65
C LEU A 191 -11.08 -8.07 1.43
N GLY A 192 -11.56 -9.23 0.98
CA GLY A 192 -12.99 -9.42 0.64
C GLY A 192 -13.39 -8.96 -0.78
N TYR A 193 -12.50 -8.32 -1.53
CA TYR A 193 -12.72 -7.95 -2.93
C TYR A 193 -12.14 -8.98 -3.90
N VAL A 194 -12.66 -9.00 -5.13
CA VAL A 194 -12.26 -9.97 -6.18
C VAL A 194 -10.77 -9.84 -6.53
N TRP A 195 -10.22 -8.63 -6.39
CA TRP A 195 -8.82 -8.31 -6.65
C TRP A 195 -7.93 -8.29 -5.41
N GLY A 196 -8.45 -8.73 -4.26
CA GLY A 196 -7.66 -8.90 -3.04
C GLY A 196 -6.51 -9.90 -3.22
N PRO A 197 -5.45 -9.81 -2.39
CA PRO A 197 -4.38 -10.80 -2.41
C PRO A 197 -4.93 -12.20 -2.09
N PRO A 198 -4.41 -13.25 -2.74
CA PRO A 198 -4.82 -14.62 -2.43
C PRO A 198 -4.42 -14.98 -0.99
N ALA A 199 -5.16 -15.92 -0.38
CA ALA A 199 -4.90 -16.39 0.98
C ALA A 199 -3.46 -16.92 1.18
N SER A 200 -2.82 -17.43 0.13
CA SER A 200 -1.42 -17.88 0.17
C SER A 200 -0.40 -16.74 0.35
N VAL A 201 -0.82 -15.50 0.11
CA VAL A 201 -0.03 -14.28 0.21
C VAL A 201 -0.37 -13.52 1.48
N LEU A 202 -1.65 -13.24 1.69
CA LEU A 202 -2.14 -12.52 2.86
C LEU A 202 -3.37 -13.23 3.42
N LEU A 203 -3.21 -13.83 4.59
CA LEU A 203 -4.33 -14.39 5.34
C LEU A 203 -5.01 -13.30 6.16
N PRO A 204 -6.35 -13.33 6.29
CA PRO A 204 -7.05 -12.56 7.31
C PRO A 204 -6.42 -12.80 8.69
N ALA A 205 -6.43 -11.75 9.52
CA ALA A 205 -5.99 -11.89 10.90
C ALA A 205 -6.90 -12.90 11.64
N PRO A 206 -6.34 -13.69 12.57
CA PRO A 206 -7.15 -14.49 13.48
C PRO A 206 -8.15 -13.60 14.23
N LYS A 207 -9.39 -14.06 14.36
CA LYS A 207 -10.43 -13.35 15.11
C LYS A 207 -10.00 -13.19 16.57
N ARG A 208 -10.03 -11.97 17.07
CA ARG A 208 -9.62 -11.64 18.45
C ARG A 208 -10.70 -10.85 19.17
N THR A 209 -10.69 -10.92 20.49
CA THR A 209 -11.45 -9.99 21.31
C THR A 209 -10.86 -8.58 21.18
N MET A 210 -11.69 -7.54 21.33
CA MET A 210 -11.24 -6.15 21.18
C MET A 210 -10.11 -5.80 22.15
N ALA A 211 -10.17 -6.27 23.39
CA ALA A 211 -9.10 -6.05 24.38
C ALA A 211 -7.75 -6.65 23.94
N LYS A 212 -7.75 -7.89 23.43
CA LYS A 212 -6.52 -8.54 22.92
C LYS A 212 -6.01 -7.85 21.65
N PHE A 213 -6.91 -7.38 20.79
CA PHE A 213 -6.55 -6.62 19.60
C PHE A 213 -5.89 -5.28 19.97
N LEU A 214 -6.50 -4.51 20.87
CA LEU A 214 -5.96 -3.24 21.35
C LEU A 214 -4.62 -3.41 22.07
N LEU A 215 -4.49 -4.40 22.96
CA LEU A 215 -3.23 -4.68 23.64
C LEU A 215 -2.10 -4.99 22.64
N ARG A 216 -2.41 -5.79 21.60
CA ARG A 216 -1.46 -6.09 20.54
C ARG A 216 -1.11 -4.85 19.71
N LEU A 217 -2.10 -4.03 19.37
CA LEU A 217 -1.91 -2.81 18.58
C LEU A 217 -1.03 -1.80 19.34
N LEU A 218 -1.31 -1.58 20.62
CA LEU A 218 -0.51 -0.73 21.51
C LEU A 218 0.90 -1.28 21.68
N GLY A 219 1.05 -2.59 21.93
CA GLY A 219 2.36 -3.23 22.01
C GLY A 219 3.17 -3.07 20.73
N ARG A 220 2.54 -3.21 19.55
CA ARG A 220 3.20 -2.96 18.26
C ARG A 220 3.59 -1.50 18.09
N LEU A 221 2.74 -0.55 18.49
CA LEU A 221 3.07 0.87 18.43
C LEU A 221 4.31 1.19 19.28
N VAL A 222 4.35 0.70 20.52
CA VAL A 222 5.50 0.90 21.42
C VAL A 222 6.76 0.22 20.86
N LEU A 223 6.68 -1.06 20.46
CA LEU A 223 7.85 -1.78 19.96
C LEU A 223 8.40 -1.18 18.67
N ASN A 224 7.53 -0.79 17.72
CA ASN A 224 7.97 -0.14 16.50
C ASN A 224 8.54 1.26 16.76
N GLN A 225 8.00 2.02 17.72
CA GLN A 225 8.55 3.33 18.10
C GLN A 225 9.95 3.17 18.72
N LEU A 226 10.13 2.22 19.65
CA LEU A 226 11.44 1.94 20.25
C LEU A 226 12.45 1.48 19.19
N ALA A 227 12.04 0.59 18.30
CA ALA A 227 12.89 0.15 17.19
C ALA A 227 13.24 1.31 16.26
N LEU A 228 12.26 2.14 15.87
CA LEU A 228 12.48 3.32 15.05
C LEU A 228 13.52 4.25 15.70
N ILE A 229 13.37 4.56 16.99
CA ILE A 229 14.34 5.39 17.74
C ILE A 229 15.73 4.75 17.69
N ALA A 230 15.86 3.46 17.99
CA ALA A 230 17.14 2.75 18.00
C ALA A 230 17.81 2.67 16.61
N PHE A 231 17.04 2.60 15.52
CA PHE A 231 17.62 2.62 14.18
C PHE A 231 17.93 4.04 13.72
N CYS A 232 17.08 5.04 14.04
CA CYS A 232 17.36 6.45 13.77
C CYS A 232 18.58 6.95 14.55
N SER A 233 18.83 6.40 15.75
CA SER A 233 19.98 6.74 16.58
C SER A 233 21.32 6.42 15.91
N ILE A 234 21.32 5.51 14.94
CA ILE A 234 22.46 5.17 14.10
C ILE A 234 22.34 5.88 12.76
N ALA A 235 21.15 5.81 12.14
CA ALA A 235 20.93 6.26 10.76
C ALA A 235 21.09 7.76 10.55
N LEU A 236 20.72 8.60 11.55
CA LEU A 236 20.81 10.05 11.42
C LEU A 236 22.24 10.59 11.55
N PRO A 237 23.03 10.25 12.60
CA PRO A 237 24.42 10.69 12.69
C PRO A 237 25.27 10.29 11.48
N THR A 238 25.11 9.06 11.04
CA THR A 238 25.83 8.49 9.91
C THR A 238 25.46 9.12 8.57
N ALA A 239 24.20 9.53 8.37
CA ALA A 239 23.79 10.28 7.18
C ALA A 239 24.29 11.73 7.19
N ALA A 240 24.45 12.33 8.37
CA ALA A 240 25.01 13.67 8.54
C ALA A 240 26.55 13.70 8.46
N HIS A 241 27.23 12.58 8.70
CA HIS A 241 28.69 12.51 8.70
C HIS A 241 29.26 12.59 7.26
N PRO A 242 30.30 13.42 6.99
CA PRO A 242 30.88 13.57 5.65
C PRO A 242 31.37 12.25 5.02
N GLU A 243 31.97 11.39 5.84
CA GLU A 243 32.43 10.05 5.42
C GLU A 243 31.41 8.93 5.70
N LYS A 244 30.12 9.29 5.78
CA LYS A 244 29.01 8.38 6.05
C LYS A 244 29.26 7.52 7.30
N ILE A 245 28.80 6.26 7.29
CA ILE A 245 28.97 5.33 8.42
C ILE A 245 30.43 5.10 8.80
N TYR A 246 31.35 5.08 7.83
CA TYR A 246 32.73 4.70 8.10
C TYR A 246 33.36 5.71 9.04
N GLY A 247 33.23 7.00 8.70
CA GLY A 247 33.73 8.08 9.54
C GLY A 247 33.00 8.22 10.87
N TRP A 248 31.70 7.92 10.92
CA TRP A 248 30.98 7.95 12.19
C TRP A 248 31.42 6.82 13.12
N VAL A 249 31.58 5.58 12.62
CA VAL A 249 32.04 4.45 13.44
C VAL A 249 33.50 4.61 13.85
N SER A 250 34.35 5.19 12.98
CA SER A 250 35.77 5.40 13.29
C SER A 250 36.02 6.39 14.43
N GLN A 251 35.02 7.22 14.79
CA GLN A 251 35.08 8.06 15.99
C GLN A 251 35.04 7.25 17.30
N TYR A 252 34.47 6.04 17.26
CA TYR A 252 34.27 5.20 18.44
C TYR A 252 35.13 3.93 18.44
N VAL A 253 35.54 3.45 17.26
CA VAL A 253 36.30 2.22 17.08
C VAL A 253 37.45 2.48 16.13
N ASP A 254 38.67 2.05 16.49
CA ASP A 254 39.84 2.14 15.62
C ASP A 254 39.71 1.14 14.46
N LEU A 255 39.20 1.61 13.32
CA LEU A 255 38.98 0.81 12.11
C LEU A 255 40.14 1.04 11.13
N PRO A 256 40.73 -0.03 10.56
CA PRO A 256 41.81 0.15 9.60
C PRO A 256 41.28 0.75 8.30
N ASP A 257 41.94 1.81 7.84
CA ASP A 257 41.58 2.53 6.62
C ASP A 257 41.99 1.75 5.36
N THR A 258 41.22 0.71 5.06
CA THR A 258 41.44 -0.17 3.92
C THR A 258 40.18 -0.24 3.06
N TRP A 259 40.37 -0.41 1.75
CA TRP A 259 39.25 -0.53 0.80
C TRP A 259 38.21 -1.59 1.21
N PRO A 260 38.57 -2.80 1.69
CA PRO A 260 37.58 -3.79 2.13
C PRO A 260 36.73 -3.30 3.31
N VAL A 261 37.34 -2.65 4.30
CA VAL A 261 36.63 -2.15 5.48
C VAL A 261 35.62 -1.08 5.07
N ARG A 262 36.04 -0.10 4.27
CA ARG A 262 35.14 0.93 3.73
C ARG A 262 33.98 0.30 2.95
N PHE A 263 34.29 -0.63 2.04
CA PHE A 263 33.29 -1.33 1.24
C PHE A 263 32.25 -2.05 2.10
N PHE A 264 32.67 -2.86 3.08
CA PHE A 264 31.72 -3.59 3.93
C PHE A 264 30.94 -2.67 4.87
N CYS A 265 31.57 -1.63 5.42
CA CYS A 265 30.89 -0.64 6.26
C CYS A 265 29.74 0.02 5.49
N GLU A 266 29.98 0.51 4.27
CA GLU A 266 28.94 1.11 3.44
C GLU A 266 27.76 0.16 3.16
N LYS A 267 28.04 -1.13 2.97
CA LYS A 267 27.02 -2.14 2.71
C LYS A 267 26.20 -2.49 3.95
N VAL A 268 26.83 -2.53 5.13
CA VAL A 268 26.14 -2.74 6.43
C VAL A 268 25.24 -1.56 6.78
N PHE A 269 25.62 -0.34 6.40
CA PHE A 269 24.86 0.87 6.65
C PHE A 269 23.47 0.91 5.99
N MET A 270 23.25 0.08 4.97
CA MET A 270 21.98 -0.01 4.28
C MET A 270 20.88 -0.66 5.14
N LEU A 271 21.25 -1.48 6.13
CA LEU A 271 20.30 -2.20 6.99
C LEU A 271 19.52 -1.26 7.94
N PRO A 272 20.15 -0.31 8.66
CA PRO A 272 19.43 0.67 9.48
C PRO A 272 18.35 1.43 8.72
N TRP A 273 18.65 2.02 7.56
CA TRP A 273 17.70 2.87 6.84
C TRP A 273 16.49 2.12 6.26
N GLY A 274 16.71 0.93 5.69
CA GLY A 274 15.59 0.07 5.26
C GLY A 274 14.68 -0.30 6.44
N THR A 275 15.27 -0.46 7.63
CA THR A 275 14.55 -0.79 8.86
C THR A 275 13.82 0.42 9.46
N VAL A 276 14.40 1.63 9.38
CA VAL A 276 13.71 2.90 9.68
C VAL A 276 12.44 3.01 8.84
N GLY A 277 12.54 2.81 7.52
CA GLY A 277 11.38 2.86 6.63
C GLY A 277 10.30 1.84 7.00
N MET A 278 10.70 0.60 7.33
CA MET A 278 9.76 -0.45 7.75
C MET A 278 9.00 -0.09 9.03
N HIS A 279 9.70 0.34 10.08
CA HIS A 279 9.06 0.71 11.35
C HIS A 279 8.21 1.99 11.22
N ALA A 280 8.67 2.97 10.45
CA ALA A 280 7.90 4.17 10.17
C ALA A 280 6.58 3.84 9.45
N PHE A 281 6.62 3.00 8.41
CA PHE A 281 5.40 2.55 7.71
C PHE A 281 4.46 1.77 8.63
N ASP A 282 5.00 0.88 9.49
CA ASP A 282 4.15 0.11 10.41
C ASP A 282 3.51 0.99 11.48
N LEU A 283 4.21 2.02 11.96
CA LEU A 283 3.65 3.03 12.87
C LEU A 283 2.52 3.81 12.22
N VAL A 284 2.72 4.32 10.99
CA VAL A 284 1.66 5.00 10.22
C VAL A 284 0.46 4.07 10.04
N GLY A 285 0.69 2.80 9.69
CA GLY A 285 -0.37 1.79 9.60
C GLY A 285 -1.13 1.62 10.91
N CYS A 286 -0.42 1.52 12.04
CA CYS A 286 -1.06 1.41 13.36
C CYS A 286 -1.90 2.65 13.69
N ILE A 287 -1.42 3.86 13.38
CA ILE A 287 -2.16 5.11 13.59
C ILE A 287 -3.45 5.12 12.76
N PHE A 288 -3.40 4.70 11.49
CA PHE A 288 -4.59 4.61 10.66
C PHE A 288 -5.61 3.59 11.17
N ILE A 289 -5.16 2.46 11.72
CA ILE A 289 -6.06 1.47 12.34
C ILE A 289 -6.77 2.07 13.56
N ILE A 290 -6.06 2.83 14.39
CA ILE A 290 -6.65 3.53 15.55
C ILE A 290 -7.67 4.56 15.06
N TRP A 291 -7.30 5.37 14.07
CA TRP A 291 -8.18 6.36 13.48
C TRP A 291 -9.48 5.74 12.95
N GLU A 292 -9.37 4.63 12.20
CA GLU A 292 -10.51 3.92 11.64
C GLU A 292 -11.39 3.29 12.74
N LEU A 293 -10.79 2.68 13.76
CA LEU A 293 -11.51 2.16 14.92
C LEU A 293 -12.31 3.24 15.63
N LEU A 294 -11.70 4.41 15.88
CA LEU A 294 -12.35 5.55 16.52
C LEU A 294 -13.50 6.07 15.67
N TRP A 295 -13.29 6.21 14.36
CA TRP A 295 -14.30 6.69 13.43
C TRP A 295 -15.50 5.73 13.34
N ILE A 296 -15.25 4.43 13.16
CA ILE A 296 -16.30 3.41 13.08
C ILE A 296 -17.08 3.33 14.40
N THR A 297 -16.38 3.33 15.54
CA THR A 297 -17.01 3.25 16.85
C THR A 297 -17.84 4.51 17.14
N GLY A 298 -17.28 5.69 16.89
CA GLY A 298 -17.96 6.98 17.06
C GLY A 298 -19.19 7.11 16.16
N ALA A 299 -19.07 6.80 14.87
CA ALA A 299 -20.20 6.83 13.94
C ALA A 299 -21.32 5.87 14.37
N ARG A 300 -20.99 4.70 14.91
CA ARG A 300 -21.98 3.74 15.44
C ARG A 300 -22.61 4.16 16.77
N ALA A 301 -21.92 4.98 17.56
CA ALA A 301 -22.48 5.55 18.78
C ALA A 301 -23.53 6.64 18.48
N VAL A 302 -23.30 7.43 17.43
CA VAL A 302 -24.16 8.56 17.06
C VAL A 302 -25.32 8.15 16.14
N LEU A 303 -25.09 7.26 15.17
CA LEU A 303 -26.10 6.91 14.16
C LEU A 303 -27.07 5.84 14.66
N PRO A 304 -28.40 5.98 14.46
CA PRO A 304 -29.38 4.94 14.81
C PRO A 304 -29.09 3.59 14.13
N SER A 305 -29.48 2.48 14.76
CA SER A 305 -29.30 1.12 14.21
C SER A 305 -29.99 0.91 12.86
N THR A 306 -31.04 1.69 12.57
CA THR A 306 -31.81 1.68 11.32
C THR A 306 -31.19 2.53 10.22
N SER A 307 -30.19 3.37 10.53
CA SER A 307 -29.58 4.27 9.55
C SER A 307 -28.75 3.53 8.52
N LYS A 308 -29.01 3.81 7.23
CA LYS A 308 -28.23 3.27 6.11
C LYS A 308 -26.79 3.82 6.05
N TRP A 309 -26.52 4.92 6.76
CA TRP A 309 -25.20 5.52 6.91
C TRP A 309 -24.37 4.88 8.02
N ARG A 310 -24.97 4.04 8.86
CA ARG A 310 -24.28 3.40 9.97
C ARG A 310 -23.25 2.40 9.43
N PRO A 311 -21.95 2.54 9.76
CA PRO A 311 -20.93 1.62 9.27
C PRO A 311 -21.06 0.24 9.93
N GLU A 312 -20.50 -0.78 9.29
CA GLU A 312 -20.38 -2.13 9.83
C GLU A 312 -19.56 -2.12 11.14
N PRO A 313 -19.76 -3.07 12.08
CA PRO A 313 -18.89 -3.19 13.24
C PRO A 313 -17.43 -3.39 12.81
N PHE A 314 -16.49 -2.82 13.56
CA PHE A 314 -15.06 -3.01 13.31
C PHE A 314 -14.69 -4.50 13.36
N ASP A 315 -14.20 -5.05 12.25
CA ASP A 315 -13.77 -6.45 12.17
C ASP A 315 -12.25 -6.57 12.30
N THR A 316 -11.80 -7.10 13.43
CA THR A 316 -10.37 -7.34 13.71
C THR A 316 -9.68 -8.26 12.69
N THR A 317 -10.44 -9.07 11.93
CA THR A 317 -9.87 -10.02 10.95
C THR A 317 -9.36 -9.33 9.68
N GLU A 318 -9.80 -8.11 9.40
CA GLU A 318 -9.37 -7.30 8.23
C GLU A 318 -8.04 -6.58 8.45
N TYR A 319 -7.48 -6.72 9.66
CA TYR A 319 -6.26 -6.06 10.08
C TYR A 319 -5.10 -7.04 10.34
N PRO A 320 -4.66 -7.88 9.36
CA PRO A 320 -3.40 -8.60 9.49
C PRO A 320 -2.21 -7.64 9.61
N ASP A 321 -1.06 -8.18 10.02
CA ASP A 321 0.15 -7.38 10.18
C ASP A 321 0.58 -6.79 8.83
N LEU A 322 1.08 -5.54 8.84
CA LEU A 322 1.50 -4.86 7.62
C LEU A 322 2.73 -5.53 7.01
N PHE A 323 3.71 -5.89 7.86
CA PHE A 323 4.89 -6.67 7.49
C PHE A 323 4.81 -8.05 8.13
N SER A 324 4.81 -9.11 7.32
CA SER A 324 4.69 -10.49 7.80
C SER A 324 6.06 -11.15 7.94
N ARG A 325 6.70 -10.94 9.10
CA ARG A 325 8.02 -11.49 9.44
C ARG A 325 9.06 -11.22 8.32
N ALA A 326 9.11 -9.99 7.81
CA ALA A 326 9.95 -9.61 6.67
C ALA A 326 11.43 -9.96 6.89
N VAL A 327 11.95 -9.70 8.10
CA VAL A 327 13.35 -9.94 8.46
C VAL A 327 13.74 -11.43 8.44
N LEU A 328 12.76 -12.32 8.65
CA LEU A 328 12.98 -13.77 8.71
C LEU A 328 12.82 -14.45 7.34
N ARG A 329 12.54 -13.68 6.27
CA ARG A 329 12.43 -14.24 4.92
C ARG A 329 13.80 -14.68 4.42
N THR A 330 13.80 -15.66 3.52
CA THR A 330 15.00 -16.33 3.02
C THR A 330 15.07 -16.34 1.49
N SER A 331 14.21 -15.57 0.83
CA SER A 331 14.23 -15.37 -0.62
C SER A 331 13.61 -14.02 -0.96
N LEU A 332 14.04 -13.42 -2.06
CA LEU A 332 13.47 -12.19 -2.62
C LEU A 332 12.01 -12.40 -2.98
N THR A 333 11.67 -13.58 -3.53
CA THR A 333 10.29 -13.92 -3.87
C THR A 333 9.40 -13.84 -2.62
N GLU A 334 9.77 -14.50 -1.53
CA GLU A 334 8.96 -14.46 -0.30
C GLU A 334 8.98 -13.11 0.38
N PHE A 335 10.11 -12.41 0.36
CA PHE A 335 10.22 -11.06 0.90
C PHE A 335 9.22 -10.12 0.22
N TRP A 336 9.27 -9.96 -1.10
CA TRP A 336 8.40 -9.01 -1.81
C TRP A 336 6.95 -9.47 -1.93
N SER A 337 6.69 -10.78 -1.99
CA SER A 337 5.31 -11.27 -2.16
C SER A 337 4.54 -11.45 -0.86
N LYS A 338 5.21 -11.76 0.26
CA LYS A 338 4.57 -12.11 1.54
C LYS A 338 5.10 -11.32 2.72
N GLY A 339 6.40 -11.02 2.74
CA GLY A 339 7.06 -10.37 3.87
C GLY A 339 6.81 -8.87 3.93
N TRP A 340 6.95 -8.20 2.79
CA TRP A 340 6.72 -6.77 2.61
C TRP A 340 5.22 -6.46 2.54
N GLN A 341 4.87 -5.21 2.80
CA GLN A 341 3.49 -4.74 2.77
C GLN A 341 2.79 -5.05 1.44
N SER A 342 1.50 -5.37 1.50
CA SER A 342 0.68 -5.70 0.34
C SER A 342 -0.32 -4.60 -0.06
N THR A 343 -0.22 -3.41 0.55
CA THR A 343 -1.11 -2.27 0.32
C THR A 343 -1.11 -1.84 -1.16
N PHE A 344 0.07 -1.63 -1.73
CA PHE A 344 0.20 -1.22 -3.15
C PHE A 344 0.28 -2.38 -4.14
N ARG A 345 0.14 -3.63 -3.66
CA ARG A 345 0.30 -4.83 -4.49
C ARG A 345 -0.64 -4.80 -5.70
N ARG A 346 -1.89 -4.40 -5.47
CA ARG A 346 -2.90 -4.35 -6.51
C ARG A 346 -2.55 -3.30 -7.57
N ASP A 347 -2.05 -2.14 -7.17
CA ASP A 347 -1.61 -1.09 -8.09
C ASP A 347 -0.50 -1.59 -9.01
N PHE A 348 0.52 -2.26 -8.44
CA PHE A 348 1.65 -2.78 -9.21
C PHE A 348 1.24 -3.90 -10.16
N ILE A 349 0.31 -4.77 -9.75
CA ILE A 349 -0.19 -5.83 -10.62
C ILE A 349 -1.04 -5.25 -11.75
N PHE A 350 -1.97 -4.36 -11.42
CA PHE A 350 -2.90 -3.81 -12.40
C PHE A 350 -2.23 -2.90 -13.40
N CYS A 351 -1.45 -1.92 -12.93
CA CYS A 351 -0.84 -0.90 -13.77
C CYS A 351 0.46 -1.38 -14.41
N GLY A 352 1.12 -2.40 -13.84
CA GLY A 352 2.43 -2.87 -14.27
C GLY A 352 2.41 -4.29 -14.82
N ALA A 353 2.09 -5.26 -13.96
CA ALA A 353 2.24 -6.67 -14.32
C ALA A 353 1.30 -7.11 -15.44
N GLU A 354 0.00 -6.80 -15.34
CA GLU A 354 -0.99 -7.24 -16.32
C GLU A 354 -0.73 -6.65 -17.72
N PRO A 355 -0.47 -5.34 -17.90
CA PRO A 355 -0.18 -4.76 -19.21
C PRO A 355 1.09 -5.35 -19.85
N LEU A 356 2.18 -5.47 -19.09
CA LEU A 356 3.43 -5.99 -19.63
C LEU A 356 3.34 -7.50 -19.92
N ALA A 357 2.67 -8.28 -19.07
CA ALA A 357 2.41 -9.69 -19.36
C ALA A 357 1.59 -9.87 -20.64
N LYS A 358 0.57 -9.03 -20.87
CA LYS A 358 -0.24 -9.05 -22.09
C LYS A 358 0.57 -8.65 -23.32
N LEU A 359 1.37 -7.59 -23.23
CA LEU A 359 2.23 -7.11 -24.33
C LEU A 359 3.20 -8.20 -24.81
N PHE A 360 3.77 -8.96 -23.88
CA PHE A 360 4.71 -10.05 -24.19
C PHE A 360 4.07 -11.44 -24.25
N SER A 361 2.73 -11.53 -24.24
CA SER A 361 2.02 -12.81 -24.38
C SER A 361 2.33 -13.59 -25.66
N PRO A 362 2.56 -12.95 -26.83
CA PRO A 362 2.91 -13.67 -28.06
C PRO A 362 4.30 -14.34 -28.01
N CYS A 363 5.18 -13.89 -27.10
CA CYS A 363 6.54 -14.41 -26.95
C CYS A 363 6.62 -15.68 -26.08
N GLY A 364 5.48 -16.21 -25.65
CA GLY A 364 5.38 -17.42 -24.84
C GLY A 364 5.17 -17.16 -23.35
N LEU A 365 4.67 -18.18 -22.66
CA LEU A 365 4.18 -18.08 -21.27
C LEU A 365 5.27 -17.65 -20.27
N THR A 366 6.49 -18.15 -20.43
CA THR A 366 7.61 -17.81 -19.53
C THR A 366 8.00 -16.34 -19.68
N VAL A 367 8.13 -15.85 -20.92
CA VAL A 367 8.48 -14.45 -21.21
C VAL A 367 7.38 -13.51 -20.72
N SER A 368 6.12 -13.85 -20.96
CA SER A 368 4.96 -13.11 -20.44
C SER A 368 4.96 -13.00 -18.91
N ARG A 369 5.25 -14.10 -18.20
CA ARG A 369 5.34 -14.09 -16.72
C ARG A 369 6.50 -13.23 -16.20
N LEU A 370 7.66 -13.31 -16.84
CA LEU A 370 8.81 -12.48 -16.49
C LEU A 370 8.56 -11.00 -16.80
N ALA A 371 7.92 -10.69 -17.93
CA ALA A 371 7.51 -9.34 -18.27
C ALA A 371 6.51 -8.78 -17.24
N GLY A 372 5.56 -9.59 -16.78
CA GLY A 372 4.65 -9.20 -15.71
C GLY A 372 5.38 -8.91 -14.39
N LEU A 373 6.35 -9.75 -14.00
CA LEU A 373 7.20 -9.50 -12.83
C LEU A 373 7.96 -8.17 -12.96
N MET A 374 8.61 -7.94 -14.10
CA MET A 374 9.33 -6.70 -14.38
C MET A 374 8.40 -5.49 -14.39
N GLY A 375 7.16 -5.64 -14.87
CA GLY A 375 6.16 -4.59 -14.85
C GLY A 375 5.70 -4.21 -13.44
N ALA A 376 5.50 -5.19 -12.56
CA ALA A 376 5.22 -4.90 -11.15
C ALA A 376 6.37 -4.13 -10.50
N MET A 377 7.61 -4.55 -10.75
CA MET A 377 8.80 -3.89 -10.20
C MET A 377 9.02 -2.49 -10.78
N LEU A 378 8.75 -2.30 -12.06
CA LEU A 378 8.78 -0.99 -12.71
C LEU A 378 7.80 -0.03 -12.03
N MET A 379 6.54 -0.45 -11.82
CA MET A 379 5.55 0.38 -11.14
C MET A 379 5.93 0.69 -9.70
N SER A 380 6.58 -0.26 -8.99
CA SER A 380 7.15 0.00 -7.67
C SER A 380 8.23 1.08 -7.72
N GLY A 381 9.15 0.99 -8.69
CA GLY A 381 10.16 2.03 -8.92
C GLY A 381 9.56 3.41 -9.22
N LEU A 382 8.58 3.47 -10.12
CA LEU A 382 7.92 4.72 -10.51
C LEU A 382 7.16 5.37 -9.34
N LEU A 383 6.62 4.59 -8.40
CA LEU A 383 6.05 5.15 -7.17
C LEU A 383 7.10 5.92 -6.37
N HIS A 384 8.33 5.40 -6.29
CA HIS A 384 9.43 6.04 -5.57
C HIS A 384 9.95 7.28 -6.31
N GLU A 385 10.13 7.21 -7.63
CA GLU A 385 10.48 8.38 -8.45
C GLU A 385 9.42 9.47 -8.34
N TRP A 386 8.13 9.10 -8.40
CA TRP A 386 7.02 10.04 -8.22
C TRP A 386 7.10 10.73 -6.86
N GLY A 387 7.37 9.97 -5.81
CA GLY A 387 7.55 10.50 -4.46
C GLY A 387 8.67 11.53 -4.37
N LEU A 388 9.86 11.19 -4.90
CA LEU A 388 11.01 12.09 -4.91
C LEU A 388 10.74 13.38 -5.70
N VAL A 389 10.25 13.26 -6.94
CA VAL A 389 9.94 14.41 -7.81
C VAL A 389 8.88 15.30 -7.18
N SER A 390 7.82 14.71 -6.65
CA SER A 390 6.69 15.45 -6.06
C SER A 390 7.08 16.19 -4.79
N CYS A 391 7.97 15.62 -3.98
CA CYS A 391 8.32 16.18 -2.67
C CYS A 391 9.52 17.11 -2.72
N THR A 392 10.29 17.13 -3.81
CA THR A 392 11.51 17.95 -3.91
C THR A 392 11.55 18.87 -5.12
N ASN A 393 10.64 18.69 -6.09
CA ASN A 393 10.71 19.29 -7.42
C ASN A 393 12.03 19.00 -8.18
N LYS A 394 12.77 17.95 -7.80
CA LYS A 394 14.00 17.51 -8.47
C LYS A 394 13.78 16.18 -9.15
N ILE A 395 14.35 16.01 -10.35
CA ILE A 395 14.30 14.75 -11.11
C ILE A 395 15.67 14.08 -11.01
N ASP A 396 15.70 12.83 -10.54
CA ASP A 396 16.89 11.99 -10.66
C ASP A 396 16.91 11.29 -12.03
N TRP A 397 17.64 11.88 -12.97
CA TRP A 397 17.78 11.34 -14.32
C TRP A 397 18.55 10.01 -14.38
N SER A 398 19.20 9.60 -13.28
CA SER A 398 19.85 8.29 -13.20
C SER A 398 18.86 7.15 -12.89
N PHE A 399 17.62 7.48 -12.49
CA PHE A 399 16.56 6.52 -12.17
C PHE A 399 17.00 5.40 -11.21
N ARG A 400 17.91 5.73 -10.29
CA ARG A 400 18.54 4.77 -9.37
C ARG A 400 17.51 4.00 -8.55
N THR A 401 16.43 4.66 -8.11
CA THR A 401 15.39 3.97 -7.35
C THR A 401 14.65 2.95 -8.21
N THR A 402 14.31 3.30 -9.45
CA THR A 402 13.65 2.38 -10.38
C THR A 402 14.55 1.19 -10.74
N ILE A 403 15.85 1.45 -10.99
CA ILE A 403 16.83 0.40 -11.28
C ILE A 403 16.91 -0.60 -10.13
N PHE A 404 16.92 -0.15 -8.87
CA PHE A 404 16.93 -1.03 -7.70
C PHE A 404 15.73 -2.01 -7.67
N PHE A 405 14.51 -1.52 -7.95
CA PHE A 405 13.34 -2.40 -7.99
C PHE A 405 13.38 -3.36 -9.17
N LEU A 406 13.79 -2.90 -10.36
CA LEU A 406 13.99 -3.77 -11.52
C LEU A 406 15.01 -4.88 -11.23
N LEU A 407 16.12 -4.55 -10.58
CA LEU A 407 17.10 -5.53 -10.12
C LEU A 407 16.50 -6.51 -9.12
N SER A 408 15.64 -6.07 -8.19
CA SER A 408 14.88 -7.00 -7.33
C SER A 408 14.03 -7.99 -8.14
N GLY A 409 13.45 -7.55 -9.26
CA GLY A 409 12.79 -8.43 -10.25
C GLY A 409 13.74 -9.43 -10.90
N VAL A 410 14.94 -8.98 -11.30
CA VAL A 410 16.01 -9.87 -11.80
C VAL A 410 16.40 -10.90 -10.76
N GLY A 411 16.59 -10.50 -9.50
CA GLY A 411 16.90 -11.42 -8.40
C GLY A 411 15.83 -12.50 -8.21
N ILE A 412 14.54 -12.13 -8.32
CA ILE A 412 13.43 -13.10 -8.30
C ILE A 412 13.47 -14.04 -9.53
N ALA A 413 13.79 -13.52 -10.72
CA ALA A 413 13.96 -14.35 -11.91
C ALA A 413 15.14 -15.34 -11.75
N LEU A 414 16.23 -14.93 -11.12
CA LEU A 414 17.35 -15.82 -10.79
C LEU A 414 16.92 -16.93 -9.82
N GLU A 415 16.08 -16.64 -8.82
CA GLU A 415 15.52 -17.67 -7.94
C GLU A 415 14.64 -18.68 -8.71
N MET A 416 13.90 -18.20 -9.72
CA MET A 416 13.12 -19.08 -10.60
C MET A 416 14.01 -19.99 -11.45
N ILE A 417 15.12 -19.46 -11.98
CA ILE A 417 16.11 -20.24 -12.74
C ILE A 417 16.79 -21.26 -11.82
N PHE A 418 17.21 -20.84 -10.62
CA PHE A 418 17.78 -21.73 -9.61
C PHE A 418 16.85 -22.90 -9.29
N LYS A 419 15.55 -22.63 -9.11
CA LYS A 419 14.54 -23.67 -8.91
C LYS A 419 14.42 -24.62 -10.10
N LYS A 420 14.49 -24.09 -11.32
CA LYS A 420 14.41 -24.90 -12.54
C LYS A 420 15.63 -25.82 -12.70
N LEU A 421 16.83 -25.31 -12.38
CA LEU A 421 18.08 -26.06 -12.53
C LEU A 421 18.31 -27.08 -11.42
N THR A 422 18.03 -26.72 -10.16
CA THR A 422 18.34 -27.56 -8.99
C THR A 422 17.16 -28.37 -8.49
N GLY A 423 15.94 -28.07 -8.95
CA GLY A 423 14.69 -28.60 -8.39
C GLY A 423 14.33 -28.05 -7.00
N ARG A 424 15.19 -27.23 -6.39
CA ARG A 424 15.03 -26.70 -5.02
C ARG A 424 14.72 -25.20 -5.05
N ARG A 425 13.85 -24.75 -4.14
CA ARG A 425 13.61 -23.30 -3.96
C ARG A 425 14.74 -22.70 -3.13
N VAL A 426 15.08 -21.44 -3.41
CA VAL A 426 15.97 -20.67 -2.53
C VAL A 426 15.29 -20.53 -1.16
N GLY A 427 16.04 -20.86 -0.11
CA GLY A 427 15.53 -20.78 1.25
C GLY A 427 16.55 -21.22 2.30
N GLY A 428 16.12 -21.21 3.57
CA GLY A 428 16.98 -21.55 4.71
C GLY A 428 18.08 -20.50 4.95
N VAL A 429 19.16 -20.91 5.61
CA VAL A 429 20.25 -20.01 5.99
C VAL A 429 20.97 -19.42 4.77
N LEU A 430 21.25 -20.23 3.74
CA LEU A 430 21.87 -19.75 2.50
C LEU A 430 20.96 -18.77 1.74
N GLY A 431 19.64 -19.05 1.72
CA GLY A 431 18.66 -18.13 1.15
C GLY A 431 18.59 -16.81 1.92
N TRP A 432 18.75 -16.85 3.25
CA TRP A 432 18.85 -15.65 4.07
C TRP A 432 20.04 -14.79 3.66
N PHE A 433 21.25 -15.38 3.56
CA PHE A 433 22.43 -14.66 3.08
C PHE A 433 22.27 -14.14 1.65
N TRP A 434 21.63 -14.90 0.76
CA TRP A 434 21.28 -14.45 -0.58
C TRP A 434 20.40 -13.21 -0.56
N LEU A 435 19.30 -13.23 0.20
CA LEU A 435 18.35 -12.13 0.32
C LEU A 435 19.03 -10.86 0.85
N TRP A 436 19.70 -10.95 1.99
CA TRP A 436 20.29 -9.77 2.64
C TRP A 436 21.57 -9.32 1.97
N GLY A 437 22.34 -10.23 1.36
CA GLY A 437 23.45 -9.88 0.48
C GLY A 437 22.99 -9.11 -0.76
N TRP A 438 21.86 -9.51 -1.36
CA TRP A 438 21.25 -8.78 -2.47
C TRP A 438 20.90 -7.34 -2.07
N PHE A 439 20.23 -7.16 -0.92
CA PHE A 439 19.88 -5.83 -0.43
C PHE A 439 21.11 -5.02 -0.03
N ALA A 440 22.06 -5.59 0.69
CA ALA A 440 23.28 -4.91 1.07
C ALA A 440 24.01 -4.36 -0.17
N PHE A 441 24.09 -5.17 -1.24
CA PHE A 441 24.75 -4.77 -2.47
C PHE A 441 23.99 -3.69 -3.26
N TRP A 442 22.71 -3.93 -3.56
CA TRP A 442 21.94 -3.11 -4.50
C TRP A 442 21.17 -1.96 -3.87
N CYS A 443 20.81 -2.01 -2.59
CA CYS A 443 20.02 -0.95 -1.94
C CYS A 443 20.81 0.37 -1.83
N GLN A 444 22.14 0.33 -1.90
CA GLN A 444 22.98 1.52 -1.86
C GLN A 444 22.59 2.56 -2.92
N MET A 445 22.30 2.15 -4.15
CA MET A 445 21.90 3.11 -5.19
C MET A 445 20.57 3.81 -4.86
N PHE A 446 19.63 3.07 -4.26
CA PHE A 446 18.34 3.61 -3.83
C PHE A 446 18.53 4.64 -2.72
N MET A 447 19.38 4.31 -1.74
CA MET A 447 19.70 5.20 -0.62
C MET A 447 20.48 6.44 -1.07
N ASP A 448 21.48 6.29 -1.93
CA ASP A 448 22.23 7.42 -2.47
C ASP A 448 21.30 8.39 -3.23
N ALA A 449 20.33 7.88 -4.00
CA ALA A 449 19.32 8.72 -4.66
C ALA A 449 18.49 9.52 -3.66
N TRP A 450 18.10 8.89 -2.55
CA TRP A 450 17.37 9.56 -1.47
C TRP A 450 18.24 10.61 -0.77
N PHE A 451 19.50 10.31 -0.48
CA PHE A 451 20.41 11.25 0.17
C PHE A 451 20.77 12.45 -0.71
N ASP A 452 21.10 12.23 -1.98
CA ASP A 452 21.48 13.30 -2.92
C ASP A 452 20.34 14.31 -3.13
N ILE A 453 19.09 13.85 -3.00
CA ILE A 453 17.90 14.69 -3.16
C ILE A 453 17.51 15.39 -1.82
N GLY A 454 18.13 14.98 -0.71
CA GLY A 454 18.00 15.62 0.60
C GLY A 454 17.14 14.85 1.62
N VAL A 455 16.69 13.64 1.30
CA VAL A 455 15.77 12.86 2.16
C VAL A 455 16.38 12.52 3.52
N GLY A 456 17.69 12.27 3.61
CA GLY A 456 18.33 11.95 4.90
C GLY A 456 18.51 13.12 5.86
N LEU A 457 18.33 14.35 5.39
CA LEU A 457 18.52 15.59 6.15
C LEU A 457 17.23 16.41 6.25
N ALA A 458 16.11 15.88 5.72
CA ALA A 458 14.89 16.63 5.55
C ALA A 458 14.20 16.91 6.89
N GLY A 459 14.24 18.18 7.34
CA GLY A 459 13.60 18.63 8.58
C GLY A 459 14.27 18.15 9.87
N MET A 460 15.24 17.25 9.76
CA MET A 460 16.01 16.66 10.87
C MET A 460 17.33 17.41 11.05
N ARG A 461 17.29 18.75 11.08
CA ARG A 461 18.48 19.64 10.98
C ARG A 461 19.39 19.64 12.20
N GLY A 462 18.97 19.01 13.30
CA GLY A 462 19.82 18.75 14.43
C GLY A 462 19.02 18.54 15.72
N PRO A 463 19.70 18.26 16.82
CA PRO A 463 21.01 17.62 16.84
C PRO A 463 20.92 16.17 16.31
N TYR A 464 21.98 15.73 15.61
CA TYR A 464 22.04 14.38 15.03
C TYR A 464 22.36 13.32 16.07
N GLU A 465 23.24 13.66 17.02
CA GLU A 465 23.61 12.78 18.13
C GLU A 465 22.47 12.63 19.14
N VAL A 466 22.26 11.39 19.57
CA VAL A 466 21.07 10.96 20.31
C VAL A 466 21.03 11.56 21.71
N ASN A 467 22.20 11.77 22.31
CA ASN A 467 22.37 12.42 23.61
C ASN A 467 21.91 13.87 23.62
N GLN A 468 21.76 14.50 22.45
CA GLN A 468 21.30 15.87 22.31
C GLN A 468 19.82 15.95 21.89
N TRP A 469 19.17 14.82 21.59
CA TRP A 469 17.78 14.83 21.13
C TRP A 469 16.81 15.35 22.19
N PRO A 470 15.86 16.24 21.83
CA PRO A 470 14.82 16.66 22.74
C PRO A 470 13.87 15.50 23.06
N MET A 471 13.25 15.53 24.24
CA MET A 471 12.30 14.48 24.66
C MET A 471 11.16 14.24 23.67
N ALA A 472 10.76 15.27 22.90
CA ALA A 472 9.76 15.15 21.85
C ALA A 472 10.14 14.08 20.79
N LYS A 473 11.43 13.93 20.43
CA LYS A 473 11.87 12.89 19.47
C LYS A 473 11.63 11.46 20.00
N PHE A 474 11.58 11.27 21.32
CA PHE A 474 11.32 9.98 21.93
C PHE A 474 9.82 9.71 22.15
N LEU A 475 9.09 10.74 22.58
CA LEU A 475 7.71 10.60 23.04
C LEU A 475 6.66 10.75 21.93
N VAL A 476 6.94 11.57 20.91
CA VAL A 476 6.00 11.77 19.79
C VAL A 476 6.14 10.60 18.81
N PRO A 477 5.03 9.97 18.37
CA PRO A 477 5.07 8.94 17.33
C PRO A 477 5.77 9.47 16.07
N LEU A 478 6.70 8.68 15.50
CA LEU A 478 7.56 9.09 14.38
C LEU A 478 8.51 10.26 14.71
N GLY A 479 8.64 10.65 15.98
CA GLY A 479 9.40 11.82 16.44
C GLY A 479 10.78 12.02 15.79
N PRO A 480 11.63 10.99 15.65
CA PRO A 480 12.94 11.15 15.02
C PRO A 480 12.90 11.55 13.54
N LEU A 481 11.77 11.37 12.86
CA LEU A 481 11.56 11.68 11.44
C LEU A 481 10.71 12.95 11.22
N LEU A 482 10.24 13.59 12.30
CA LEU A 482 9.43 14.80 12.22
C LEU A 482 10.32 16.05 12.19
N PRO A 483 9.90 17.11 11.48
CA PRO A 483 10.59 18.39 11.51
C PRO A 483 10.61 18.98 12.92
N ASP A 484 11.68 19.70 13.27
CA ASP A 484 11.82 20.34 14.59
C ASP A 484 10.67 21.30 14.91
N GLU A 485 10.12 21.98 13.91
CA GLU A 485 8.94 22.84 14.04
C GLU A 485 7.71 22.06 14.54
N VAL A 486 7.45 20.89 13.95
CA VAL A 486 6.33 20.02 14.35
C VAL A 486 6.53 19.52 15.78
N LEU A 487 7.75 19.11 16.13
CA LEU A 487 8.09 18.67 17.49
C LEU A 487 7.94 19.79 18.53
N SER A 488 8.25 21.02 18.16
CA SER A 488 8.08 22.19 19.03
C SER A 488 6.61 22.46 19.35
N MET A 489 5.70 22.25 18.39
CA MET A 489 4.25 22.39 18.61
C MET A 489 3.75 21.40 19.67
N PHE A 490 4.21 20.15 19.61
CA PHE A 490 3.87 19.16 20.64
C PHE A 490 4.42 19.57 22.00
N SER A 491 5.65 20.07 22.06
CA SER A 491 6.29 20.51 23.30
C SER A 491 5.52 21.65 23.96
N VAL A 492 5.04 22.62 23.18
CA VAL A 492 4.17 23.72 23.66
C VAL A 492 2.81 23.19 24.10
N ALA A 493 2.19 22.27 23.35
CA ALA A 493 0.92 21.68 23.72
C ALA A 493 1.00 20.90 25.04
N PHE A 494 2.05 20.09 25.23
CA PHE A 494 2.31 19.37 26.47
C PHE A 494 2.56 20.32 27.65
N TRP A 495 3.30 21.42 27.43
CA TRP A 495 3.51 22.44 28.45
C TRP A 495 2.19 23.10 28.89
N ASN A 496 1.35 23.49 27.94
CA ASN A 496 0.05 24.11 28.22
C ASN A 496 -0.91 23.16 28.93
N VAL A 497 -0.94 21.87 28.55
CA VAL A 497 -1.74 20.86 29.26
C VAL A 497 -1.21 20.65 30.68
N SER A 498 0.11 20.63 30.86
CA SER A 498 0.73 20.51 32.17
C SER A 498 0.47 21.71 33.07
N SER A 499 0.49 22.94 32.54
CA SER A 499 0.21 24.15 33.32
C SER A 499 -1.25 24.20 33.77
N VAL A 500 -2.17 23.79 32.90
CA VAL A 500 -3.61 23.67 33.22
C VAL A 500 -3.86 22.59 34.29
N LEU A 501 -3.17 21.45 34.22
CA LEU A 501 -3.30 20.38 35.21
C LEU A 501 -2.64 20.71 36.55
N ILE A 502 -1.62 21.57 36.56
CA ILE A 502 -0.91 22.01 37.78
C ILE A 502 -1.56 23.27 38.39
N GLY A 503 -2.61 23.82 37.77
CA GLY A 503 -3.35 24.96 38.33
C GLY A 503 -2.52 26.25 38.33
N ARG A 504 -1.84 26.56 37.21
CA ARG A 504 -1.30 27.89 36.94
C ARG A 504 -2.07 28.59 35.82
#